data_AF-A0A498SN15-F1
#
_entry.id   AF-A0A498SN15-F1
#
_cell.length_a   1.000
_cell.length_b   1.000
_cell.length_c   1.000
_cell.angle_alpha   90.00
_cell.angle_beta   90.00
_cell.angle_gamma   90.00
#
_symmetry.space_group_name_H-M   'P 1'
#
loop_
_entity.id
_entity.type
_entity.pdbx_description
1 polymer ?
#
loop_
_entity_poly.entity_id
_entity_poly.type
_entity_poly.pdbx_seq_one_letter_code
_entity_poly.pdbx_strand_id
1 'polypeptide(L)'
;MGLTEESAEAICKVRHVVAKWWRPNFEKEIYPYIPSHITKPKEMIKLIAVNLPKSAVFTIPKNSLLIAAPLFEIYDNVNEYGAIIANLPHVLGRFEFIYNP
;
A
#
# COMPACT_ATOMS: atom_id res chain seq x y z
N MET A 1 7.72 36.68 5.67
CA MET A 1 6.82 35.92 4.79
C MET A 1 7.10 34.46 5.10
N GLY A 2 6.30 33.91 6.03
CA GLY A 2 6.66 32.69 6.76
C GLY A 2 6.60 31.46 5.88
N LEU A 3 7.62 30.61 6.02
CA LEU A 3 7.55 29.20 5.63
C LEU A 3 6.50 28.56 6.55
N THR A 4 5.26 28.50 6.10
CA THR A 4 4.22 27.71 6.79
C THR A 4 4.64 26.24 6.72
N GLU A 5 4.46 25.51 7.82
CA GLU A 5 4.81 24.10 8.02
C GLU A 5 4.10 23.15 7.04
N GLU A 6 4.41 23.22 5.76
CA GLU A 6 4.11 22.17 4.77
C GLU A 6 5.25 21.15 4.79
N SER A 7 5.56 20.63 5.97
CA SER A 7 6.44 19.48 6.10
C SER A 7 5.78 18.28 5.38
N ALA A 8 6.56 17.42 4.74
CA ALA A 8 6.04 16.23 4.06
C ALA A 8 5.18 15.33 5.00
N GLU A 9 5.39 15.43 6.31
CA GLU A 9 4.58 14.82 7.37
C GLU A 9 3.14 15.37 7.47
N ALA A 10 2.91 16.64 7.07
CA ALA A 10 1.58 17.23 6.95
C ALA A 10 0.86 16.79 5.67
N ILE A 11 1.60 16.49 4.60
CA ILE A 11 1.07 16.16 3.27
C ILE A 11 0.69 14.67 3.18
N CYS A 12 1.55 13.77 3.65
CA CYS A 12 1.33 12.32 3.60
C CYS A 12 1.14 11.75 5.01
N LYS A 13 -0.06 11.93 5.58
CA LYS A 13 -0.36 11.39 6.90
C LYS A 13 -0.52 9.87 6.84
N VAL A 14 0.50 9.16 7.32
CA VAL A 14 0.45 7.72 7.56
C VAL A 14 -0.61 7.44 8.62
N ARG A 15 -1.73 6.84 8.20
CA ARG A 15 -2.88 6.67 9.10
C ARG A 15 -2.93 5.28 9.71
N HIS A 16 -2.87 4.25 8.87
CA HIS A 16 -3.13 2.88 9.29
C HIS A 16 -2.23 1.89 8.58
N VAL A 17 -1.72 0.92 9.33
CA VAL A 17 -1.20 -0.32 8.74
C VAL A 17 -2.40 -1.13 8.25
N VAL A 18 -2.46 -1.37 6.95
CA VAL A 18 -3.60 -2.08 6.33
C VAL A 18 -3.37 -3.57 6.34
N ALA A 19 -2.16 -4.02 6.05
CA ALA A 19 -1.80 -5.44 6.04
C ALA A 19 -0.30 -5.62 6.32
N LYS A 20 0.06 -6.83 6.74
CA LYS A 20 1.44 -7.29 6.86
C LYS A 20 1.58 -8.60 6.12
N TRP A 21 2.65 -8.72 5.35
CA TRP A 21 3.04 -9.94 4.67
C TRP A 21 4.45 -10.32 5.09
N TRP A 22 4.72 -11.61 5.12
CA TRP A 22 5.97 -12.17 5.61
C TRP A 22 6.58 -13.08 4.58
N ARG A 23 7.88 -12.89 4.34
CA ARG A 23 8.71 -13.81 3.57
C ARG A 23 9.50 -14.68 4.54
N PRO A 24 9.22 -16.00 4.63
CA PRO A 24 9.89 -16.86 5.61
C PRO A 24 11.34 -17.17 5.24
N ASN A 25 11.64 -17.33 3.94
CA ASN A 25 12.94 -17.75 3.39
C ASN A 25 13.43 -16.80 2.29
N PHE A 26 14.62 -17.02 1.73
CA PHE A 26 15.14 -16.24 0.59
C PHE A 26 14.56 -16.72 -0.76
N GLU A 27 13.24 -16.92 -0.78
CA GLU A 27 12.47 -17.45 -1.90
C GLU A 27 11.30 -16.52 -2.21
N LYS A 28 10.56 -16.78 -3.30
CA LYS A 28 9.51 -15.88 -3.79
C LYS A 28 8.24 -15.87 -2.94
N GLU A 29 7.99 -16.92 -2.17
CA GLU A 29 6.76 -17.12 -1.42
C GLU A 29 6.58 -16.10 -0.28
N ILE A 30 5.36 -15.59 -0.16
CA ILE A 30 4.95 -14.62 0.86
C ILE A 30 3.59 -15.01 1.43
N TYR A 31 3.39 -14.75 2.71
CA TYR A 31 2.16 -15.12 3.41
C TYR A 31 1.60 -13.95 4.22
N PRO A 32 0.26 -13.80 4.35
CA PRO A 32 -0.36 -12.75 5.17
C PRO A 32 -0.31 -13.05 6.68
N TYR A 33 0.52 -14.02 7.09
CA TYR A 33 0.77 -14.45 8.46
C TYR A 33 2.20 -14.98 8.55
N ILE A 34 2.70 -15.21 9.77
CA ILE A 34 3.98 -15.89 9.96
C ILE A 34 3.71 -17.40 9.95
N PRO A 35 4.25 -18.18 9.01
CA PRO A 35 4.00 -19.61 8.96
C PRO A 35 4.48 -20.34 10.22
N SER A 36 3.88 -21.50 10.50
CA SER A 36 4.22 -22.34 11.65
C SER A 36 5.72 -22.67 11.68
N HIS A 37 6.30 -22.71 12.87
CA HIS A 37 7.72 -22.99 13.13
C HIS A 37 8.74 -21.99 12.56
N ILE A 38 8.28 -20.92 11.87
CA ILE A 38 9.15 -19.84 11.43
C ILE A 38 9.31 -18.81 12.55
N THR A 39 10.45 -18.84 13.23
CA THR A 39 10.77 -17.88 14.31
C THR A 39 11.48 -16.62 13.82
N LYS A 40 12.13 -16.70 12.64
CA LYS A 40 12.97 -15.63 12.08
C LYS A 40 12.69 -15.44 10.57
N PRO A 41 11.55 -14.82 10.21
CA PRO A 41 11.26 -14.47 8.81
C PRO A 41 12.33 -13.52 8.25
N LYS A 42 12.57 -13.58 6.94
CA LYS A 42 13.61 -12.78 6.27
C LYS A 42 13.15 -11.40 5.86
N GLU A 43 11.86 -11.23 5.65
CA GLU A 43 11.27 -9.95 5.24
C GLU A 43 9.89 -9.76 5.86
N MET A 44 9.59 -8.52 6.27
CA MET A 44 8.24 -8.07 6.61
C MET A 44 7.84 -6.95 5.65
N ILE A 45 6.84 -7.21 4.82
CA ILE A 45 6.25 -6.21 3.93
C ILE A 45 5.05 -5.61 4.65
N LYS A 46 5.13 -4.31 4.94
CA LYS A 46 4.07 -3.57 5.65
C LYS A 46 3.37 -2.65 4.67
N LEU A 47 2.06 -2.84 4.51
CA LEU A 47 1.23 -1.95 3.72
C LEU A 47 0.63 -0.87 4.60
N ILE A 48 0.67 0.37 4.13
CA ILE A 48 0.24 1.54 4.86
C ILE A 48 -0.71 2.35 3.99
N ALA A 49 -1.88 2.71 4.53
CA ALA A 49 -2.77 3.66 3.91
C ALA A 49 -2.29 5.09 4.21
N VAL A 50 -2.08 5.86 3.14
CA VAL A 50 -1.71 7.27 3.18
C VAL A 50 -2.89 8.09 2.69
N ASN A 51 -3.32 9.05 3.50
CA ASN A 51 -4.32 10.01 3.07
C ASN A 51 -3.65 11.09 2.21
N LEU A 52 -4.19 11.35 1.02
CA LEU A 52 -3.75 12.43 0.16
C LEU A 52 -4.44 13.74 0.54
N PRO A 53 -3.79 14.91 0.37
CA PRO A 53 -4.45 16.21 0.47
C PRO A 53 -5.39 16.43 -0.72
N LYS A 54 -6.17 17.52 -0.68
CA LYS A 54 -7.08 17.90 -1.77
C LYS A 54 -6.36 18.08 -3.11
N SER A 55 -5.10 18.52 -3.10
CA SER A 55 -4.26 18.66 -4.28
C SER A 55 -2.81 18.37 -3.91
N ALA A 56 -2.10 17.64 -4.77
CA ALA A 56 -0.68 17.32 -4.62
C ALA A 56 -0.03 17.23 -6.01
N VAL A 57 1.27 17.51 -6.08
CA VAL A 57 2.08 17.33 -7.28
C VAL A 57 3.02 16.16 -7.06
N PHE A 58 3.00 15.18 -7.96
CA PHE A 58 3.91 14.03 -7.95
C PHE A 58 4.96 14.17 -9.05
N THR A 59 6.23 14.08 -8.66
CA THR A 59 7.33 13.95 -9.62
C THR A 59 7.61 12.47 -9.86
N ILE A 60 7.36 12.01 -11.08
CA ILE A 60 7.53 10.60 -11.44
C ILE A 60 8.89 10.40 -12.14
N PRO A 61 9.67 9.37 -11.78
CA PRO A 61 10.91 9.02 -12.49
C PRO A 61 10.64 8.72 -13.97
N LYS A 62 11.62 9.02 -14.85
CA LYS A 62 11.47 8.93 -16.31
C LYS A 62 11.01 7.56 -16.84
N ASN A 63 11.33 6.47 -16.14
CA ASN A 63 11.00 5.10 -16.56
C ASN A 63 9.89 4.49 -15.70
N SER A 64 9.01 5.31 -15.14
CA SER A 64 7.91 4.87 -14.29
C SER A 64 6.63 5.58 -14.71
N LEU A 65 5.50 4.89 -14.53
CA LEU A 65 4.18 5.45 -14.79
C LEU A 65 3.39 5.43 -13.48
N LEU A 66 2.69 6.52 -13.21
CA LEU A 66 1.70 6.58 -12.14
C LEU A 66 0.33 6.32 -12.76
N ILE A 67 -0.28 5.19 -12.38
CA ILE A 67 -1.60 4.78 -12.86
C ILE A 67 -2.59 4.74 -11.70
N ALA A 68 -3.84 5.10 -11.99
CA ALA A 68 -4.95 4.94 -11.06
C ALA A 68 -5.72 3.66 -11.41
N ALA A 69 -5.40 2.57 -10.72
CA ALA A 69 -6.06 1.28 -10.93
C ALA A 69 -7.36 1.20 -10.09
N PRO A 70 -8.54 0.98 -10.70
CA PRO A 70 -9.78 0.77 -9.98
C PRO A 70 -9.77 -0.59 -9.25
N LEU A 71 -10.51 -0.69 -8.14
CA LEU A 71 -10.51 -1.89 -7.29
C LEU A 71 -10.98 -3.16 -8.01
N PHE A 72 -11.91 -3.04 -8.96
CA PHE A 72 -12.43 -4.20 -9.71
C PHE A 72 -11.41 -4.79 -10.68
N GLU A 73 -10.43 -4.01 -11.13
CA GLU A 73 -9.40 -4.48 -12.08
C GLU A 73 -8.34 -5.32 -11.37
N ILE A 74 -7.99 -4.92 -10.14
CA ILE A 74 -6.99 -5.62 -9.34
C ILE A 74 -7.57 -6.82 -8.59
N TYR A 75 -8.87 -6.83 -8.29
CA TYR A 75 -9.51 -7.88 -7.50
C TYR A 75 -9.33 -9.27 -8.13
N ASP A 76 -8.76 -10.20 -7.36
CA ASP A 76 -8.50 -11.59 -7.76
C ASP A 76 -7.61 -11.76 -9.00
N ASN A 77 -6.93 -10.69 -9.43
CA ASN A 77 -6.03 -10.70 -10.59
C ASN A 77 -4.57 -10.89 -10.17
N VAL A 78 -4.29 -12.04 -9.53
CA VAL A 78 -2.96 -12.37 -9.00
C VAL A 78 -1.91 -12.51 -10.10
N ASN A 79 -2.31 -12.93 -11.31
CA ASN A 79 -1.40 -13.15 -12.43
C ASN A 79 -0.76 -11.85 -12.93
N GLU A 80 -1.52 -10.76 -12.97
CA GLU A 80 -1.04 -9.47 -13.45
C GLU A 80 -0.48 -8.60 -12.31
N TYR A 81 -1.16 -8.56 -11.17
CA TYR A 81 -0.86 -7.63 -10.08
C TYR A 81 -0.09 -8.26 -8.91
N GLY A 82 0.06 -9.59 -8.89
CA GLY A 82 0.66 -10.32 -7.79
C GLY A 82 -0.22 -10.38 -6.54
N ALA A 83 0.16 -11.26 -5.60
CA ALA A 83 -0.69 -11.61 -4.46
C ALA A 83 -1.02 -10.45 -3.53
N ILE A 84 -0.11 -9.48 -3.35
CA ILE A 84 -0.33 -8.36 -2.42
C ILE A 84 -1.37 -7.39 -2.97
N ILE A 85 -1.19 -6.94 -4.22
CA ILE A 85 -2.05 -5.91 -4.84
C ILE A 85 -3.43 -6.50 -5.13
N ALA A 86 -3.49 -7.74 -5.63
CA ALA A 86 -4.76 -8.38 -5.95
C ALA A 86 -5.66 -8.62 -4.73
N ASN A 87 -5.07 -8.70 -3.54
CA ASN A 87 -5.80 -8.82 -2.27
C ASN A 87 -6.09 -7.49 -1.57
N LEU A 88 -5.66 -6.34 -2.11
CA LEU A 88 -5.96 -5.03 -1.54
C LEU A 88 -7.46 -4.77 -1.35
N PRO A 89 -8.37 -5.12 -2.28
CA PRO A 89 -9.78 -4.85 -2.09
C PRO A 89 -10.36 -5.49 -0.82
N HIS A 90 -9.94 -6.71 -0.46
CA HIS A 90 -10.34 -7.37 0.78
C HIS A 90 -9.94 -6.56 2.03
N VAL A 91 -8.75 -5.98 2.01
CA VAL A 91 -8.20 -5.21 3.13
C VAL A 91 -8.82 -3.82 3.21
N LEU A 92 -9.11 -3.22 2.05
CA LEU A 92 -9.67 -1.87 1.96
C LEU A 92 -11.16 -1.83 2.29
N GLY A 93 -11.89 -2.94 2.18
CA GLY A 93 -13.32 -3.03 2.47
C GLY A 93 -13.74 -2.64 3.89
N ARG A 94 -12.80 -2.56 4.84
CA ARG A 94 -13.07 -2.08 6.21
C ARG A 94 -13.13 -0.55 6.33
N PHE A 95 -12.74 0.18 5.30
CA PHE A 95 -12.74 1.64 5.30
C PHE A 95 -14.03 2.19 4.73
N GLU A 96 -14.57 3.21 5.39
CA GLU A 96 -15.63 4.05 4.86
C GLU A 96 -14.99 5.17 4.02
N PHE A 97 -15.17 5.12 2.70
CA PHE A 97 -14.66 6.13 1.77
C PHE A 97 -15.69 7.24 1.57
N ILE A 98 -15.28 8.49 1.82
CA ILE A 98 -16.07 9.68 1.55
C ILE A 98 -15.65 10.24 0.19
N TYR A 99 -16.56 10.22 -0.76
CA TYR A 99 -16.35 10.74 -2.11
C TYR A 99 -16.76 12.21 -2.15
N ASN A 100 -15.77 13.09 -2.02
CA ASN A 100 -16.00 14.53 -2.15
C ASN A 100 -16.16 14.89 -3.63
N PRO A 101 -17.17 15.70 -4.00
CA PRO A 101 -17.33 16.23 -5.35
C PRO A 101 -16.24 17.26 -5.72
#